data_AF-A0A496APY6-F1
#
_entry.id   AF-A0A496APY6-F1
#
_cell.length_a   1.000
_cell.length_b   1.000
_cell.length_c   1.000
_cell.angle_alpha   90.00
_cell.angle_beta   90.00
_cell.angle_gamma   90.00
#
_symmetry.space_group_name_H-M   'P 1'
#
loop_
_entity.id
_entity.type
_entity.pdbx_description
1 polymer ?
#
loop_
_entity_poly.entity_id
_entity_poly.type
_entity_poly.pdbx_seq_one_letter_code
_entity_poly.pdbx_strand_id
1 'polypeptide(L)'
;MHLNRIHTSEDSRNKLSILKSRTGLLPNVLCRIGLMLSLSEPNQPEVDIDASDGSEFHRDTLMGEWDPLIVALLEEWCITNGKGTDNDTLVKYFKAHLNRGVRLLHVRIKGLNDLMNLI
;
A
#
# COMPACT_ATOMS: atom_id res chain seq x y z
N MET A 1 -5.23 14.42 2.19
CA MET A 1 -5.94 13.15 2.52
C MET A 1 -6.25 13.05 4.02
N HIS A 2 -7.50 12.72 4.39
CA HIS A 2 -8.00 12.55 5.75
C HIS A 2 -8.60 11.15 5.92
N LEU A 3 -7.91 10.31 6.68
CA LEU A 3 -8.29 8.93 6.96
C LEU A 3 -7.61 8.51 8.26
N ASN A 4 -8.36 8.07 9.28
CA ASN A 4 -7.77 7.71 10.58
C ASN A 4 -7.49 6.21 10.70
N ARG A 5 -8.33 5.39 10.07
CA ARG A 5 -8.23 3.93 10.05
C ARG A 5 -8.12 3.44 8.61
N ILE A 6 -7.13 2.61 8.36
CA ILE A 6 -6.80 2.09 7.03
C ILE A 6 -7.10 0.60 7.03
N HIS A 7 -7.91 0.17 6.07
CA HIS A 7 -8.30 -1.22 5.90
C HIS A 7 -7.72 -1.73 4.59
N THR A 8 -7.07 -2.88 4.62
CA THR A 8 -6.71 -3.62 3.41
C THR A 8 -7.87 -4.54 3.01
N SER A 9 -7.79 -5.17 1.84
CA SER A 9 -8.66 -6.30 1.50
C SER A 9 -8.30 -7.53 2.32
N GLU A 10 -9.24 -8.49 2.40
CA GLU A 10 -9.00 -9.79 2.99
C GLU A 10 -7.84 -10.54 2.29
N ASP A 11 -7.78 -10.45 0.96
CA ASP A 11 -6.70 -11.03 0.16
C ASP A 11 -5.33 -10.48 0.59
N SER A 12 -5.24 -9.17 0.76
CA SER A 12 -4.01 -8.50 1.24
C SER A 12 -3.68 -8.91 2.67
N ARG A 13 -4.66 -9.05 3.57
CA ARG A 13 -4.44 -9.55 4.94
C ARG A 13 -3.78 -10.93 4.93
N ASN A 14 -4.31 -11.84 4.13
CA ASN A 14 -3.77 -13.20 4.01
C ASN A 14 -2.34 -13.18 3.45
N LYS A 15 -2.08 -12.37 2.42
CA LYS A 15 -0.74 -12.20 1.84
C LYS A 15 0.26 -11.55 2.80
N LEU A 16 -0.16 -10.56 3.60
CA LEU A 16 0.67 -9.93 4.63
C LEU A 16 1.09 -10.95 5.70
N SER A 17 0.19 -11.85 6.10
CA SER A 17 0.53 -12.94 7.04
C SER A 17 1.63 -13.85 6.47
N ILE A 18 1.52 -14.24 5.20
CA ILE A 18 2.53 -15.06 4.51
C ILE A 18 3.86 -14.31 4.39
N LEU A 19 3.82 -13.04 3.96
CA LEU A 19 5.01 -12.19 3.83
C LEU A 19 5.73 -11.99 5.17
N LYS A 20 4.96 -11.78 6.25
CA LYS A 20 5.51 -11.70 7.62
C LYS A 20 6.24 -12.99 7.97
N SER A 21 5.67 -14.16 7.70
CA SER A 21 6.33 -15.45 7.97
C SER A 21 7.60 -15.65 7.14
N ARG A 22 7.64 -15.17 5.89
CA ARG A 22 8.81 -15.30 4.98
C ARG A 22 9.95 -14.34 5.31
N THR A 23 9.63 -13.15 5.80
CA THR A 23 10.59 -12.04 5.92
C THR A 23 10.89 -11.66 7.37
N GLY A 24 10.03 -12.03 8.32
CA GLY A 24 10.08 -11.54 9.70
C GLY A 24 9.61 -10.09 9.87
N LEU A 25 9.27 -9.39 8.79
CA LEU A 25 8.87 -7.98 8.85
C LEU A 25 7.41 -7.81 9.32
N LEU A 26 7.17 -6.72 10.05
CA LEU A 26 5.83 -6.37 10.49
C LEU A 26 4.94 -5.97 9.30
N PRO A 27 3.62 -6.25 9.36
CA PRO A 27 2.69 -5.91 8.28
C PRO A 27 2.69 -4.43 7.88
N ASN A 28 2.86 -3.50 8.83
CA ASN A 28 2.91 -2.07 8.51
C ASN A 28 4.15 -1.70 7.68
N VAL A 29 5.31 -2.31 7.98
CA VAL A 29 6.54 -2.13 7.18
C VAL A 29 6.35 -2.69 5.78
N LEU A 30 5.79 -3.90 5.66
CA LEU A 30 5.49 -4.53 4.37
C LEU A 30 4.51 -3.69 3.53
N CYS A 31 3.49 -3.13 4.17
CA CYS A 31 2.56 -2.20 3.52
C CYS A 31 3.26 -0.94 2.98
N ARG A 32 4.18 -0.33 3.73
CA ARG A 32 4.94 0.85 3.26
C ARG A 32 5.80 0.50 2.04
N ILE A 33 6.54 -0.61 2.10
CA ILE A 33 7.37 -1.07 0.98
C ILE A 33 6.48 -1.35 -0.24
N GLY A 34 5.38 -2.07 -0.04
CA GLY A 34 4.43 -2.40 -1.11
C GLY A 34 3.80 -1.16 -1.73
N LEU A 35 3.44 -0.16 -0.92
CA LEU A 35 2.89 1.11 -1.39
C LEU A 35 3.88 1.84 -2.30
N MET A 36 5.14 1.98 -1.87
CA MET A 36 6.19 2.62 -2.68
C MET A 36 6.42 1.86 -3.99
N LEU A 37 6.50 0.53 -3.90
CA LEU A 37 6.60 -0.33 -5.08
C LEU A 37 5.41 -0.13 -6.03
N SER A 38 4.19 -0.03 -5.50
CA SER A 38 3.01 0.15 -6.34
C SER A 38 2.94 1.54 -6.97
N LEU A 39 3.48 2.58 -6.34
CA LEU A 39 3.54 3.93 -6.89
C LEU A 39 4.58 4.05 -8.01
N SER A 40 5.67 3.27 -7.94
CA SER A 40 6.68 3.23 -9.01
C SER A 40 6.26 2.44 -10.25
N GLU A 41 5.18 1.67 -10.16
CA GLU A 41 4.71 0.88 -11.29
C GLU A 41 3.97 1.74 -12.33
N PRO A 42 4.23 1.55 -13.63
CA PRO A 42 3.69 2.42 -14.68
C PRO A 42 2.18 2.23 -14.88
N ASN A 43 1.67 1.02 -14.66
CA ASN A 43 0.25 0.72 -14.87
C ASN A 43 -0.59 1.27 -13.71
N GLN A 44 -1.82 1.70 -13.99
CA GLN A 44 -2.76 2.13 -12.96
C GLN A 44 -3.22 0.95 -12.08
N PRO A 45 -3.34 1.09 -10.74
CA PRO A 45 -3.92 0.04 -9.92
C PRO A 45 -5.42 -0.13 -10.18
N GLU A 46 -5.89 -1.36 -10.05
CA GLU A 46 -7.33 -1.65 -9.98
C GLU A 46 -7.90 -1.11 -8.67
N VAL A 47 -9.01 -0.39 -8.78
CA VAL A 47 -9.74 0.12 -7.63
C VAL A 47 -10.74 -0.93 -7.20
N ASP A 48 -10.51 -1.51 -6.04
CA ASP A 48 -11.43 -2.44 -5.40
C ASP A 48 -12.37 -1.66 -4.47
N ILE A 49 -13.68 -1.71 -4.76
CA ILE A 49 -14.69 -0.87 -4.10
C ILE A 49 -15.08 -1.45 -2.73
N ASP A 50 -14.88 -2.76 -2.50
CA ASP A 50 -15.42 -3.49 -1.34
C ASP A 50 -14.34 -4.02 -0.37
N ALA A 51 -13.10 -3.53 -0.48
CA ALA A 51 -11.95 -4.01 0.29
C ALA A 51 -11.89 -3.47 1.75
N SER A 52 -12.92 -3.71 2.57
CA SER A 52 -12.94 -3.29 3.99
C SER A 52 -12.63 -4.38 5.02
N ASP A 53 -12.54 -5.65 4.62
CA ASP A 53 -12.57 -6.77 5.58
C ASP A 53 -11.18 -7.38 5.88
N GLY A 54 -10.12 -6.65 5.56
CA GLY A 54 -8.75 -7.09 5.77
C GLY A 54 -8.12 -6.59 7.06
N SER A 55 -6.80 -6.34 7.01
CA SER A 55 -6.07 -5.82 8.15
C SER A 55 -6.44 -4.36 8.39
N GLU A 56 -6.73 -4.04 9.64
CA GLU A 56 -6.94 -2.68 10.09
C GLU A 56 -5.66 -2.08 10.70
N PHE A 57 -5.33 -0.87 10.29
CA PHE A 57 -4.22 -0.09 10.85
C PHE A 57 -4.69 1.32 11.22
N HIS A 58 -4.20 1.83 12.35
CA HIS A 58 -4.18 3.28 12.58
C HIS A 58 -3.22 3.93 11.59
N ARG A 59 -3.61 5.09 11.05
CA ARG A 59 -2.76 5.86 10.11
C ARG A 59 -1.39 6.14 10.69
N ASP A 60 -1.32 6.57 11.94
CA ASP A 60 -0.05 6.87 12.62
C ASP A 60 0.85 5.62 12.71
N THR A 61 0.27 4.43 12.87
CA THR A 61 1.02 3.16 12.88
C THR A 61 1.49 2.76 11.49
N LEU A 62 0.63 2.96 10.47
CA LEU A 62 0.94 2.56 9.10
C LEU A 62 1.90 3.52 8.40
N MET A 63 1.77 4.82 8.61
CA MET A 63 2.53 5.84 7.88
C MET A 63 3.61 6.47 8.77
N GLY A 64 3.33 6.67 10.06
CA GLY A 64 4.28 7.24 11.01
C GLY A 64 4.81 8.59 10.56
N GLU A 65 6.11 8.81 10.75
CA GLU A 65 6.81 10.02 10.31
C GLU A 65 6.77 10.26 8.80
N TRP A 66 6.51 9.21 8.00
CA TRP A 66 6.48 9.27 6.54
C TRP A 66 5.12 9.71 6.00
N ASP A 67 4.13 9.98 6.86
CA ASP A 67 2.78 10.38 6.45
C ASP A 67 2.76 11.56 5.46
N PRO A 68 3.45 12.70 5.72
CA PRO A 68 3.44 13.81 4.77
C PRO A 68 4.05 13.45 3.41
N LEU A 69 5.12 12.64 3.41
CA LEU A 69 5.78 12.18 2.17
C LEU A 69 4.87 11.24 1.38
N ILE A 70 4.25 10.27 2.06
CA ILE A 70 3.33 9.31 1.42
C ILE A 70 2.15 10.05 0.76
N VAL A 71 1.59 11.05 1.45
CA VAL A 71 0.50 11.87 0.90
C VAL A 71 0.98 12.67 -0.31
N ALA A 72 2.14 13.31 -0.24
CA ALA A 72 2.69 14.08 -1.34
C ALA A 72 2.94 13.23 -2.59
N LEU A 73 3.52 12.04 -2.43
CA LEU A 73 3.76 11.10 -3.53
C LEU A 73 2.45 10.61 -4.16
N LEU A 74 1.42 10.38 -3.36
CA LEU A 74 0.11 9.99 -3.85
C LEU A 74 -0.57 11.14 -4.61
N GLU A 75 -0.48 12.38 -4.11
CA GLU A 75 -1.00 13.57 -4.77
C GLU A 75 -0.30 13.79 -6.12
N GLU A 76 1.03 13.69 -6.15
CA GLU A 76 1.83 13.76 -7.39
C GLU A 76 1.40 12.68 -8.40
N TRP A 77 1.23 11.44 -7.93
CA TRP A 77 0.77 10.34 -8.78
C TRP A 77 -0.64 10.63 -9.34
N CYS A 78 -1.56 11.12 -8.52
CA CYS A 78 -2.90 11.49 -8.94
C CYS A 78 -2.87 12.59 -10.02
N ILE A 79 -2.13 13.67 -9.81
CA ILE A 79 -1.98 14.77 -10.77
C ILE A 79 -1.41 14.27 -12.10
N THR A 80 -0.32 13.50 -12.03
CA THR A 80 0.38 12.97 -13.21
C THR A 80 -0.51 12.04 -14.04
N ASN A 81 -1.44 11.33 -13.40
CA ASN A 81 -2.38 10.41 -14.04
C ASN A 81 -3.75 11.05 -14.32
N GLY A 82 -3.85 12.38 -14.30
CA GLY A 82 -5.09 13.11 -14.62
C GLY A 82 -6.24 12.82 -13.67
N LYS A 83 -5.93 12.51 -12.39
CA LYS A 83 -6.90 12.30 -11.33
C LYS A 83 -7.05 13.57 -10.48
N GLY A 84 -8.18 13.69 -9.78
CA GLY A 84 -8.36 14.73 -8.77
C GLY A 84 -7.48 14.50 -7.54
N THR A 85 -7.32 15.54 -6.73
CA THR A 85 -6.64 15.50 -5.42
C THR A 85 -7.61 15.78 -4.27
N ASP A 86 -8.92 15.69 -4.54
CA ASP A 86 -9.93 15.71 -3.48
C ASP A 86 -9.75 14.49 -2.55
N ASN A 87 -10.29 14.61 -1.35
CA ASN A 87 -10.08 13.62 -0.31
C ASN A 87 -10.51 12.20 -0.72
N ASP A 88 -11.65 12.08 -1.40
CA ASP A 88 -12.22 10.78 -1.76
C ASP A 88 -11.38 10.12 -2.84
N THR A 89 -10.91 10.90 -3.81
CA THR A 89 -9.97 10.42 -4.83
C THR A 89 -8.65 9.94 -4.21
N LEU A 90 -8.07 10.71 -3.28
CA LEU A 90 -6.84 10.31 -2.60
C LEU A 90 -7.04 9.03 -1.77
N VAL A 91 -8.09 8.95 -0.96
CA VAL A 91 -8.38 7.75 -0.15
C VAL A 91 -8.61 6.53 -1.04
N LYS A 92 -9.32 6.70 -2.16
CA LYS A 92 -9.57 5.65 -3.15
C LYS A 92 -8.28 5.08 -3.72
N TYR A 93 -7.41 5.94 -4.26
CA TYR A 93 -6.16 5.47 -4.88
C TYR A 93 -5.13 5.02 -3.86
N PHE A 94 -5.10 5.63 -2.67
CA PHE A 94 -4.29 5.15 -1.56
C PHE A 94 -4.59 3.67 -1.26
N LYS A 95 -5.87 3.31 -1.07
CA LYS A 95 -6.28 1.92 -0.83
C LYS A 95 -5.95 1.00 -2.01
N ALA A 96 -6.13 1.48 -3.25
CA ALA A 96 -5.82 0.70 -4.45
C ALA A 96 -4.32 0.36 -4.54
N HIS A 97 -3.44 1.36 -4.36
CA HIS A 97 -1.99 1.16 -4.34
C HIS A 97 -1.53 0.31 -3.16
N LEU A 98 -2.09 0.51 -1.97
CA LEU A 98 -1.77 -0.28 -0.79
C LEU A 98 -2.01 -1.78 -1.04
N ASN A 99 -3.20 -2.13 -1.53
CA ASN A 99 -3.57 -3.52 -1.81
C ASN A 99 -2.76 -4.11 -2.97
N ARG A 100 -2.58 -3.36 -4.07
CA ARG A 100 -1.74 -3.80 -5.18
C ARG A 100 -0.31 -4.03 -4.75
N GLY A 101 0.24 -3.14 -3.92
CA GLY A 101 1.58 -3.23 -3.37
C GLY A 101 1.82 -4.54 -2.61
N VAL A 102 0.88 -4.91 -1.75
CA VAL A 102 0.93 -6.19 -1.02
C VAL A 102 0.91 -7.38 -1.99
N ARG A 103 0.06 -7.33 -3.03
CA ARG A 103 0.01 -8.39 -4.06
C ARG A 103 1.32 -8.52 -4.82
N LEU A 104 1.91 -7.39 -5.23
CA LEU A 104 3.21 -7.37 -5.92
C LEU A 104 4.33 -7.95 -5.05
N LEU A 105 4.40 -7.53 -3.78
CA LEU A 105 5.37 -8.08 -2.83
C LEU A 105 5.22 -9.58 -2.66
N HIS A 106 3.98 -10.08 -2.50
CA HIS A 106 3.75 -11.51 -2.34
C HIS A 106 4.24 -12.36 -3.54
N VAL A 107 4.14 -11.80 -4.76
CA VAL A 107 4.66 -12.45 -5.97
C VAL A 107 6.18 -12.43 -5.99
N ARG A 108 6.80 -11.26 -5.75
CA ARG A 108 8.25 -11.03 -5.90
C ARG A 108 9.09 -11.56 -4.75
N ILE A 109 8.54 -11.65 -3.53
CA ILE A 109 9.28 -11.97 -2.31
C ILE A 109 8.96 -13.39 -1.80
N LYS A 110 10.00 -14.23 -1.75
CA LYS A 110 9.98 -15.58 -1.15
C LYS A 110 10.72 -15.63 0.19
N GLY A 111 11.62 -14.70 0.46
CA GLY A 111 12.30 -14.52 1.74
C GLY A 111 12.90 -13.12 1.91
N LEU A 112 13.51 -12.85 3.07
CA LEU A 112 14.06 -11.52 3.40
C LEU A 112 15.08 -11.02 2.36
N ASN A 113 15.93 -11.91 1.83
CA ASN A 113 16.98 -11.54 0.88
C ASN A 113 16.44 -10.99 -0.45
N ASP A 114 15.22 -11.37 -0.85
CA ASP A 114 14.63 -10.91 -2.11
C ASP A 114 14.31 -9.41 -2.08
N LEU A 115 14.21 -8.80 -0.89
CA LEU A 115 14.01 -7.36 -0.75
C LEU A 115 15.17 -6.54 -1.32
N MET A 116 16.38 -7.11 -1.37
CA MET A 116 17.54 -6.40 -1.94
C MET A 116 17.45 -6.25 -3.46
N ASN A 117 16.61 -7.04 -4.12
CA ASN A 117 16.46 -7.06 -5.58
C ASN A 117 15.07 -6.54 -6.02
N LEU A 118 14.42 -5.70 -5.19
CA LEU A 118 13.05 -5.24 -5.45
C LEU A 118 12.98 -4.16 -6.56
N ILE A 119 14.08 -3.45 -6.80
CA ILE A 119 14.22 -2.29 -7.71
C ILE A 119 15.30 -2.59 -8.75
#